data_AF-A0AAX1NEJ3-F1
#
_entry.id   AF-A0AAX1NEJ3-F1
#
_cell.length_a   1.000
_cell.length_b   1.000
_cell.length_c   1.000
_cell.angle_alpha   90.00
_cell.angle_beta   90.00
_cell.angle_gamma   90.00
#
_symmetry.space_group_name_H-M   'P 1'
#
loop_
_entity.id
_entity.type
_entity.pdbx_description
1 polymer ?
#
loop_
_entity_poly.entity_id
_entity_poly.type
_entity_poly.pdbx_seq_one_letter_code
_entity_poly.pdbx_strand_id
1 'polypeptide(L)'
;MRLDLGELTSLDSLIIDVPDEYALQPYKDYEWEYFKVSKNLTHWKSAMFMTGTHINISLKELGEIRYLSFPYTFMRIQDIKGYKEGHQLDMNQWKASNLQPPYVQWHWDESQLYQAVAAWKNEFTLSEIPKGSYLCVAINGEHGEEMALASLKIDGEYVGAPDRSPSYPSNTWEYRVKKTDKNYTYYFPLDDNMLGKKIEAFVLAFDKEKLDLKPEVWISAYPIPFEKKRLVLYKKKDL
;
A
#
# COMPACT_ATOMS: atom_id res chain seq x y z
N MET A 1 7.99 7.77 0.25
CA MET A 1 7.23 7.56 -0.99
C MET A 1 7.52 6.19 -1.58
N ARG A 2 6.50 5.55 -2.16
CA ARG A 2 6.59 4.35 -3.00
C ARG A 2 6.06 4.69 -4.40
N LEU A 3 6.68 4.16 -5.45
CA LEU A 3 6.26 4.33 -6.84
C LEU A 3 6.21 2.95 -7.50
N ASP A 4 5.04 2.55 -7.99
CA ASP A 4 4.84 1.39 -8.87
C ASP A 4 4.69 1.91 -10.30
N LEU A 5 5.53 1.42 -11.22
CA LEU A 5 5.52 1.80 -12.63
C LEU A 5 4.41 1.07 -13.43
N GLY A 6 3.70 0.13 -12.78
CA GLY A 6 2.62 -0.67 -13.38
C GLY A 6 3.13 -1.93 -14.06
N GLU A 7 4.30 -1.87 -14.70
CA GLU A 7 4.95 -3.01 -15.35
C GLU A 7 6.48 -2.97 -15.17
N LEU A 8 7.18 -3.98 -15.68
CA LEU A 8 8.64 -3.95 -15.73
C LEU A 8 9.09 -2.94 -16.77
N THR A 9 9.83 -1.92 -16.35
CA THR A 9 10.23 -0.79 -17.18
C THR A 9 11.74 -0.57 -17.09
N SER A 10 12.38 -0.34 -18.23
CA SER A 10 13.75 0.18 -18.28
C SER A 10 13.70 1.71 -18.37
N LEU A 11 14.43 2.39 -17.49
CA LEU A 11 14.52 3.85 -17.42
C LEU A 11 15.99 4.26 -17.42
N ASP A 12 16.32 5.35 -18.11
CA ASP A 12 17.63 6.00 -17.96
C ASP A 12 17.62 6.98 -16.80
N SER A 13 16.52 7.74 -16.66
CA SER A 13 16.37 8.69 -15.57
C SER A 13 14.94 8.83 -15.06
N LEU A 14 14.82 9.14 -13.77
CA LEU A 14 13.59 9.59 -13.13
C LEU A 14 13.80 11.00 -12.61
N ILE A 15 12.94 11.92 -13.04
CA ILE A 15 12.89 13.29 -12.55
C ILE A 15 11.80 13.40 -11.50
N ILE A 16 12.11 14.03 -10.38
CA ILE A 16 11.12 14.43 -9.36
C ILE A 16 11.30 15.93 -9.13
N ASP A 17 10.26 16.69 -9.42
CA ASP A 17 10.24 18.14 -9.19
C ASP A 17 9.44 18.45 -7.92
N VAL A 18 10.03 19.22 -7.02
CA VAL A 18 9.35 19.81 -5.86
C VAL A 18 9.45 21.34 -5.94
N PRO A 19 8.39 22.08 -5.56
CA PRO A 19 8.29 23.50 -5.88
C PRO A 19 9.22 24.43 -5.07
N ASP A 20 9.68 23.98 -3.90
CA ASP A 20 10.50 24.75 -2.98
C ASP A 20 11.18 23.83 -1.94
N GLU A 21 12.18 24.34 -1.22
CA GLU A 21 12.89 23.59 -0.16
C GLU A 21 11.97 23.17 0.98
N TYR A 22 10.88 23.90 1.23
CA TYR A 22 9.92 23.52 2.26
C TYR A 22 9.20 22.23 1.85
N ALA A 23 8.76 22.13 0.60
CA ALA A 23 8.13 20.95 0.02
C ALA A 23 9.05 19.71 -0.04
N LEU A 24 10.37 19.93 -0.06
CA LEU A 24 11.39 18.88 -0.06
C LEU A 24 11.45 18.10 1.26
N GLN A 25 10.98 18.68 2.37
CA GLN A 25 11.04 18.04 3.69
C GLN A 25 10.45 16.61 3.70
N PRO A 26 11.04 15.67 4.46
CA PRO A 26 12.10 15.87 5.46
C PRO A 26 13.52 15.90 4.90
N TYR A 27 13.69 15.78 3.58
CA TYR A 27 15.01 15.92 2.96
C TYR A 27 15.52 17.36 3.09
N LYS A 28 16.84 17.52 3.16
CA LYS A 28 17.49 18.82 2.91
C LYS A 28 18.02 18.84 1.48
N ASP A 29 18.32 20.03 0.98
CA ASP A 29 18.93 20.19 -0.33
C ASP A 29 20.40 19.70 -0.31
N TYR A 30 20.86 19.16 -1.45
CA TYR A 30 22.23 18.67 -1.66
C TYR A 30 22.71 17.57 -0.69
N GLU A 31 21.82 16.71 -0.23
CA GLU A 31 22.15 15.51 0.55
C GLU A 31 22.10 14.26 -0.35
N TRP A 32 23.05 13.36 -0.14
CA TRP A 32 23.02 12.04 -0.77
C TRP A 32 22.15 11.10 0.05
N GLU A 33 21.17 10.49 -0.59
CA GLU A 33 20.22 9.59 0.05
C GLU A 33 20.09 8.27 -0.70
N TYR A 34 19.72 7.22 0.04
CA TYR A 34 19.53 5.89 -0.54
C TYR A 34 18.05 5.63 -0.84
N PHE A 35 17.75 5.18 -2.05
CA PHE A 35 16.45 4.61 -2.40
C PHE A 35 16.60 3.14 -2.78
N LYS A 36 15.49 2.40 -2.78
CA LYS A 36 15.46 1.00 -3.15
C LYS A 36 14.62 0.78 -4.41
N VAL A 37 15.05 -0.14 -5.26
CA VAL A 37 14.32 -0.59 -6.44
C VAL A 37 14.04 -2.09 -6.40
N SER A 38 12.93 -2.52 -6.98
CA SER A 38 12.56 -3.93 -7.09
C SER A 38 11.81 -4.23 -8.38
N LYS A 39 11.93 -5.47 -8.85
CA LYS A 39 11.11 -6.04 -9.92
C LYS A 39 9.82 -6.69 -9.40
N ASN A 40 9.82 -7.15 -8.14
CA ASN A 40 8.88 -8.17 -7.66
C ASN A 40 8.54 -8.08 -6.17
N LEU A 41 8.87 -6.96 -5.51
CA LEU A 41 8.67 -6.68 -4.08
C LEU A 41 9.41 -7.61 -3.09
N THR A 42 10.06 -8.67 -3.56
CA THR A 42 10.79 -9.62 -2.71
C THR A 42 12.29 -9.32 -2.67
N HIS A 43 12.85 -8.92 -3.81
CA HIS A 43 14.27 -8.61 -3.94
C HIS A 43 14.44 -7.11 -4.17
N TRP A 44 15.21 -6.45 -3.32
CA TRP A 44 15.45 -5.01 -3.35
C TRP A 44 16.93 -4.72 -3.57
N LYS A 45 17.23 -3.78 -4.47
CA LYS A 45 18.56 -3.22 -4.66
C LYS A 45 18.56 -1.78 -4.17
N SER A 46 19.63 -1.36 -3.47
CA SER A 46 19.81 0.03 -3.07
C SER A 46 20.56 0.80 -4.14
N ALA A 47 20.20 2.06 -4.33
CA ALA A 47 20.88 3.02 -5.19
C ALA A 47 20.84 4.40 -4.51
N MET A 48 21.66 5.33 -4.98
CA MET A 48 21.78 6.68 -4.41
C MET A 48 21.15 7.73 -5.33
N PHE A 49 20.61 8.78 -4.73
CA PHE A 49 20.18 9.99 -5.43
C PHE A 49 20.60 11.22 -4.64
N MET A 50 20.82 12.34 -5.34
CA MET A 50 21.05 13.64 -4.72
C MET A 50 19.69 14.32 -4.53
N THR A 51 19.41 14.80 -3.34
CA THR A 51 18.20 15.58 -3.05
C THR A 51 18.31 17.01 -3.61
N GLY A 52 17.15 17.62 -3.85
CA GLY A 52 17.03 19.02 -4.24
C GLY A 52 15.64 19.34 -4.79
N THR A 53 15.44 20.57 -5.25
CA THR A 53 14.14 20.97 -5.83
C THR A 53 13.89 20.36 -7.21
N HIS A 54 14.96 20.07 -7.94
CA HIS A 54 14.96 19.31 -9.19
C HIS A 54 15.84 18.08 -9.03
N ILE A 55 15.23 16.92 -8.80
CA ILE A 55 15.93 15.66 -8.55
C ILE A 55 16.02 14.88 -9.85
N ASN A 56 17.24 14.60 -10.32
CA ASN A 56 17.50 13.74 -11.46
C ASN A 56 18.20 12.45 -11.02
N ILE A 57 17.45 11.36 -10.99
CA ILE A 57 17.92 10.05 -10.56
C ILE A 57 18.34 9.24 -11.78
N SER A 58 19.62 8.85 -11.86
CA SER A 58 20.10 7.92 -12.89
C SER A 58 19.66 6.48 -12.56
N LEU A 59 19.01 5.82 -13.52
CA LEU A 59 18.50 4.45 -13.39
C LEU A 59 19.12 3.48 -14.41
N LYS A 60 19.95 3.98 -15.33
CA LYS A 60 20.53 3.24 -16.46
C LYS A 60 21.22 1.93 -16.08
N GLU A 61 21.89 1.90 -14.93
CA GLU A 61 22.65 0.72 -14.47
C GLU A 61 21.82 -0.25 -13.63
N LEU A 62 20.57 0.08 -13.30
CA LEU A 62 19.71 -0.75 -12.44
C LEU A 62 18.96 -1.84 -13.22
N GLY A 63 18.96 -1.74 -14.55
CA GLY A 63 18.19 -2.60 -15.46
C GLY A 63 16.69 -2.33 -15.37
N GLU A 64 15.87 -3.30 -15.74
CA GLU A 64 14.42 -3.19 -15.57
C GLU A 64 14.04 -3.11 -14.09
N ILE A 65 13.11 -2.23 -13.77
CA ILE A 65 12.54 -2.04 -12.44
C ILE A 65 11.03 -1.91 -12.57
N ARG A 66 10.30 -2.19 -11.49
CA ARG A 66 8.86 -1.91 -11.40
C ARG A 66 8.52 -1.04 -10.19
N TYR A 67 9.22 -1.25 -9.08
CA TYR A 67 8.94 -0.57 -7.83
C TYR A 67 10.13 0.28 -7.41
N LEU A 68 9.87 1.50 -6.97
CA LEU A 68 10.83 2.37 -6.32
C LEU A 68 10.33 2.73 -4.92
N SER A 69 11.27 2.87 -4.00
CA SER A 69 11.00 2.98 -2.58
C SER A 69 11.98 3.97 -1.96
N PHE A 70 11.46 5.15 -1.64
CA PHE A 70 12.21 6.23 -1.03
C PHE A 70 12.18 6.13 0.51
N PRO A 71 13.27 6.52 1.19
CA PRO A 71 13.39 6.40 2.64
C PRO A 71 12.52 7.40 3.39
N TYR A 72 12.05 8.46 2.73
CA TYR A 72 11.03 9.36 3.27
C TYR A 72 10.05 9.78 2.18
N THR A 73 9.07 10.58 2.57
CA THR A 73 8.04 11.12 1.71
C THR A 73 8.20 12.63 1.63
N PHE A 74 8.34 13.16 0.42
CA PHE A 74 8.28 14.59 0.15
C PHE A 74 6.94 15.16 0.66
N MET A 75 6.95 16.36 1.25
CA MET A 75 5.70 17.00 1.66
C MET A 75 4.80 17.33 0.47
N ARG A 76 5.39 17.76 -0.65
CA ARG A 76 4.67 18.07 -1.88
C ARG A 76 5.54 17.79 -3.09
N ILE A 77 4.98 17.08 -4.06
CA ILE A 77 5.60 16.80 -5.35
C ILE A 77 4.82 17.59 -6.40
N GLN A 78 5.54 18.30 -7.25
CA GLN A 78 4.96 19.01 -8.39
C GLN A 78 4.85 18.09 -9.60
N ASP A 79 5.88 17.30 -9.87
CA ASP A 79 5.92 16.43 -11.05
C ASP A 79 6.82 15.21 -10.84
N ILE A 80 6.54 14.14 -11.58
CA ILE A 80 7.36 12.94 -11.69
C ILE A 80 7.43 12.56 -13.17
N LYS A 81 8.64 12.44 -13.72
CA LYS A 81 8.85 12.10 -15.15
C LYS A 81 9.87 10.99 -15.34
N GLY A 82 9.52 9.98 -16.11
CA GLY A 82 10.45 8.95 -16.57
C GLY A 82 11.00 9.23 -17.96
N TYR A 83 12.29 9.00 -18.18
CA TYR A 83 12.91 9.09 -19.50
C TYR A 83 13.69 7.83 -19.85
N LYS A 84 13.68 7.50 -21.14
CA LYS A 84 14.52 6.47 -21.76
C LYS A 84 15.01 6.99 -23.11
N GLU A 85 16.31 6.92 -23.36
CA GLU A 85 16.96 7.34 -24.60
C GLU A 85 16.56 8.76 -25.02
N GLY A 86 16.46 9.66 -24.04
CA GLY A 86 16.07 11.06 -24.24
C GLY A 86 14.57 11.32 -24.45
N HIS A 87 13.73 10.28 -24.48
CA HIS A 87 12.29 10.40 -24.66
C HIS A 87 11.56 10.19 -23.33
N GLN A 88 10.56 11.05 -23.07
CA GLN A 88 9.68 10.87 -21.91
C GLN A 88 8.78 9.65 -22.14
N LEU A 89 8.65 8.80 -21.12
CA LEU A 89 7.78 7.62 -21.17
C LEU A 89 6.32 8.00 -20.90
N ASP A 90 5.39 7.12 -21.32
CA ASP A 90 4.01 7.16 -20.84
C ASP A 90 3.98 6.68 -19.38
N MET A 91 3.29 7.43 -18.52
CA MET A 91 3.21 7.23 -17.08
C MET A 91 1.78 6.99 -16.61
N ASN A 92 0.83 6.76 -17.53
CA ASN A 92 -0.59 6.55 -17.20
C ASN A 92 -0.85 5.36 -16.25
N GLN A 93 0.07 4.38 -16.19
CA GLN A 93 -0.02 3.23 -15.27
C GLN A 93 0.71 3.43 -13.95
N TRP A 94 1.44 4.55 -13.79
CA TRP A 94 2.27 4.77 -12.62
C TRP A 94 1.41 5.14 -11.41
N LYS A 95 1.75 4.58 -10.25
CA LYS A 95 1.03 4.78 -8.98
C LYS A 95 2.02 5.16 -7.89
N ALA A 96 1.87 6.36 -7.35
CA ALA A 96 2.61 6.80 -6.18
C ALA A 96 1.77 6.61 -4.90
N SER A 97 2.42 6.18 -3.82
CA SER A 97 1.77 6.06 -2.52
C SER A 97 2.68 6.56 -1.40
N ASN A 98 2.05 7.29 -0.48
CA ASN A 98 2.64 7.78 0.76
C ASN A 98 1.97 7.16 2.00
N LEU A 99 0.99 6.27 1.79
CA LEU A 99 0.10 5.75 2.84
C LEU A 99 0.76 4.77 3.81
N GLN A 100 1.99 4.35 3.52
CA GLN A 100 2.77 3.53 4.44
C GLN A 100 4.11 4.21 4.68
N PRO A 101 4.39 4.66 5.91
CA PRO A 101 5.71 5.15 6.23
C PRO A 101 6.73 4.05 5.95
N PRO A 102 7.94 4.41 5.51
CA PRO A 102 9.03 3.46 5.44
C PRO A 102 9.22 2.83 6.81
N TYR A 103 9.80 1.64 6.80
CA TYR A 103 10.02 0.78 7.94
C TYR A 103 10.84 1.40 9.08
N VAL A 104 11.08 2.71 9.15
CA VAL A 104 11.93 3.34 10.17
C VAL A 104 11.26 4.63 10.66
N GLN A 105 11.02 4.74 11.98
CA GLN A 105 10.53 5.97 12.60
C GLN A 105 11.59 7.08 12.57
N TRP A 106 12.87 6.70 12.76
CA TRP A 106 14.05 7.58 12.76
C TRP A 106 15.25 6.88 12.13
N HIS A 107 15.79 7.47 11.06
CA HIS A 107 16.78 6.86 10.16
C HIS A 107 18.15 6.53 10.75
N TRP A 108 18.45 6.99 11.96
CA TRP A 108 19.70 6.70 12.66
C TRP A 108 19.59 5.56 13.68
N ASP A 109 18.40 4.97 13.87
CA ASP A 109 18.18 3.87 14.81
C ASP A 109 17.63 2.63 14.08
N GLU A 110 18.54 1.75 13.64
CA GLU A 110 18.20 0.48 12.99
C GLU A 110 17.36 -0.46 13.88
N SER A 111 17.34 -0.24 15.21
CA SER A 111 16.48 -0.99 16.13
C SER A 111 15.00 -0.61 16.03
N GLN A 112 14.69 0.50 15.34
CA GLN A 112 13.33 0.97 15.07
C GLN A 112 12.85 0.61 13.66
N LEU A 113 13.42 -0.46 13.09
CA LEU A 113 12.82 -1.10 11.92
C LEU A 113 11.43 -1.64 12.33
N TYR A 114 10.35 -1.10 11.76
CA TYR A 114 8.98 -1.62 11.87
C TYR A 114 8.87 -2.98 11.17
N GLN A 115 9.54 -4.00 11.69
CA GLN A 115 9.37 -5.37 11.24
C GLN A 115 8.06 -5.90 11.82
N ALA A 116 7.29 -6.62 10.99
CA ALA A 116 6.12 -7.31 11.50
C ALA A 116 6.60 -8.33 12.53
N VAL A 117 6.15 -8.19 13.77
CA VAL A 117 6.51 -9.05 14.90
C VAL A 117 5.53 -10.22 15.06
N ALA A 118 4.33 -10.09 14.48
CA ALA A 118 3.33 -11.13 14.42
C ALA A 118 2.50 -11.01 13.14
N ALA A 119 1.94 -12.14 12.70
CA ALA A 119 1.03 -12.19 11.58
C ALA A 119 -0.13 -13.17 11.84
N TRP A 120 -1.31 -12.77 11.41
CA TRP A 120 -2.50 -13.63 11.33
C TRP A 120 -2.85 -13.83 9.87
N LYS A 121 -3.28 -15.05 9.53
CA LYS A 121 -3.66 -15.43 8.18
C LYS A 121 -4.97 -16.20 8.20
N ASN A 122 -5.85 -15.88 7.26
CA ASN A 122 -6.98 -16.73 6.92
C ASN A 122 -7.09 -16.89 5.40
N GLU A 123 -7.66 -18.00 4.94
CA GLU A 123 -7.83 -18.31 3.52
C GLU A 123 -9.28 -18.68 3.24
N PHE A 124 -9.84 -18.12 2.16
CA PHE A 124 -11.22 -18.40 1.76
C PHE A 124 -11.41 -18.14 0.25
N THR A 125 -12.57 -18.54 -0.25
CA THR A 125 -13.05 -18.24 -1.61
C THR A 125 -14.47 -17.68 -1.52
N LEU A 126 -14.82 -16.79 -2.44
CA LEU A 126 -16.17 -16.24 -2.54
C LEU A 126 -16.92 -16.92 -3.69
N SER A 127 -18.09 -17.49 -3.39
CA SER A 127 -18.99 -18.08 -4.39
C SER A 127 -19.94 -17.07 -5.03
N GLU A 128 -20.07 -15.88 -4.42
CA GLU A 128 -20.82 -14.74 -4.95
C GLU A 128 -20.17 -13.42 -4.53
N ILE A 129 -20.24 -12.42 -5.41
CA ILE A 129 -19.79 -11.05 -5.15
C ILE A 129 -20.90 -10.11 -5.67
N PRO A 130 -21.86 -9.70 -4.82
CA PRO A 130 -22.86 -8.71 -5.20
C PRO A 130 -22.22 -7.40 -5.65
N LYS A 131 -22.88 -6.63 -6.52
CA LYS A 131 -22.35 -5.33 -6.99
C LYS A 131 -22.10 -4.38 -5.81
N GLY A 132 -20.94 -3.73 -5.82
CA GLY A 132 -20.53 -2.80 -4.74
C GLY A 132 -20.06 -3.50 -3.48
N SER A 133 -19.75 -4.80 -3.55
CA SER A 133 -19.19 -5.53 -2.42
C SER A 133 -17.75 -5.16 -2.13
N TYR A 134 -17.38 -5.24 -0.86
CA TYR A 134 -16.03 -5.05 -0.37
C TYR A 134 -15.80 -5.91 0.88
N LEU A 135 -14.56 -6.35 1.07
CA LEU A 135 -14.15 -7.00 2.30
C LEU A 135 -13.78 -5.93 3.34
N CYS A 136 -14.20 -6.18 4.58
CA CYS A 136 -13.79 -5.42 5.75
C CYS A 136 -12.90 -6.32 6.60
N VAL A 137 -11.62 -5.99 6.71
CA VAL A 137 -10.69 -6.67 7.63
C VAL A 137 -10.58 -5.82 8.89
N ALA A 138 -11.33 -6.19 9.92
CA ALA A 138 -11.32 -5.54 11.22
C ALA A 138 -10.21 -6.12 12.08
N ILE A 139 -9.39 -5.26 12.67
CA ILE A 139 -8.27 -5.61 13.55
C ILE A 139 -8.69 -5.21 14.97
N ASN A 140 -9.54 -6.04 15.59
CA ASN A 140 -10.03 -5.76 16.94
C ASN A 140 -8.92 -5.91 17.97
N GLY A 141 -8.82 -4.97 18.90
CA GLY A 141 -7.76 -4.91 19.91
C GLY A 141 -6.90 -3.67 19.79
N GLU A 142 -6.08 -3.43 20.81
CA GLU A 142 -5.07 -2.39 20.82
C GLU A 142 -3.82 -2.90 20.09
N HIS A 143 -3.36 -2.14 19.10
CA HIS A 143 -2.20 -2.49 18.27
C HIS A 143 -1.15 -1.39 18.19
N GLY A 144 -1.44 -0.17 18.68
CA GLY A 144 -0.57 1.02 18.53
C GLY A 144 -0.97 1.90 17.33
N GLU A 145 -0.62 3.19 17.37
CA GLU A 145 -0.91 4.14 16.28
C GLU A 145 -0.11 3.79 15.01
N GLU A 146 -0.80 3.45 13.91
CA GLU A 146 -0.19 2.99 12.65
C GLU A 146 0.64 1.69 12.75
N MET A 147 0.41 0.90 13.81
CA MET A 147 1.21 -0.29 14.15
C MET A 147 0.55 -1.63 13.81
N ALA A 148 -0.52 -1.61 13.01
CA ALA A 148 -1.10 -2.81 12.41
C ALA A 148 -1.54 -2.53 10.97
N LEU A 149 -1.50 -3.57 10.13
CA LEU A 149 -1.85 -3.50 8.72
C LEU A 149 -2.65 -4.74 8.31
N ALA A 150 -3.71 -4.55 7.52
CA ALA A 150 -4.32 -5.63 6.76
C ALA A 150 -3.92 -5.56 5.28
N SER A 151 -3.76 -6.72 4.66
CA SER A 151 -3.52 -6.86 3.22
C SER A 151 -4.15 -8.15 2.72
N LEU A 152 -4.44 -8.23 1.42
CA LEU A 152 -4.90 -9.45 0.78
C LEU A 152 -3.85 -9.97 -0.19
N LYS A 153 -3.94 -11.26 -0.50
CA LYS A 153 -3.35 -11.86 -1.68
C LYS A 153 -4.43 -12.63 -2.42
N ILE A 154 -4.68 -12.27 -3.67
CA ILE A 154 -5.73 -12.84 -4.50
C ILE A 154 -5.06 -13.52 -5.68
N ASP A 155 -5.15 -14.86 -5.73
CA ASP A 155 -4.56 -15.67 -6.80
C ASP A 155 -3.07 -15.36 -7.08
N GLY A 156 -2.29 -15.17 -6.01
CA GLY A 156 -0.86 -14.85 -6.12
C GLY A 156 -0.53 -13.36 -6.02
N GLU A 157 -1.46 -12.47 -6.33
CA GLU A 157 -1.23 -11.03 -6.41
C GLU A 157 -1.53 -10.32 -5.09
N TYR A 158 -0.61 -9.46 -4.62
CA TYR A 158 -0.79 -8.68 -3.40
C TYR A 158 -1.72 -7.48 -3.64
N VAL A 159 -2.71 -7.32 -2.77
CA VAL A 159 -3.71 -6.24 -2.85
C VAL A 159 -3.73 -5.48 -1.53
N GLY A 160 -3.35 -4.21 -1.58
CA GLY A 160 -3.46 -3.28 -0.46
C GLY A 160 -4.87 -2.69 -0.34
N ALA A 161 -5.24 -2.26 0.86
CA ALA A 161 -6.53 -1.62 1.07
C ALA A 161 -6.48 -0.15 0.63
N PRO A 162 -7.33 0.29 -0.30
CA PRO A 162 -7.40 1.70 -0.69
C PRO A 162 -7.97 2.61 0.40
N ASP A 163 -8.70 2.06 1.38
CA ASP A 163 -9.33 2.82 2.44
C ASP A 163 -9.35 2.03 3.76
N ARG A 164 -9.49 2.75 4.88
CA ARG A 164 -9.65 2.17 6.22
C ARG A 164 -10.34 3.12 7.18
N SER A 165 -10.85 2.56 8.28
CA SER A 165 -11.37 3.31 9.42
C SER A 165 -10.51 3.07 10.68
N PRO A 166 -10.16 4.14 11.43
CA PRO A 166 -10.23 5.53 10.97
C PRO A 166 -9.30 5.74 9.78
N SER A 167 -9.58 6.79 8.99
CA SER A 167 -8.79 7.14 7.82
C SER A 167 -7.31 7.33 8.16
N TYR A 168 -6.45 7.16 7.16
CA TYR A 168 -5.02 7.41 7.30
C TYR A 168 -4.74 8.83 7.79
N PRO A 169 -3.64 9.03 8.56
CA PRO A 169 -3.19 10.36 8.91
C PRO A 169 -3.04 11.22 7.65
N SER A 170 -3.57 12.43 7.71
CA SER A 170 -3.45 13.43 6.66
C SER A 170 -3.06 14.77 7.26
N ASN A 171 -2.45 15.63 6.43
CA ASN A 171 -2.03 16.98 6.78
C ASN A 171 -3.12 18.01 6.44
N THR A 172 -4.36 17.73 6.81
CA THR A 172 -5.49 18.66 6.65
C THR A 172 -5.25 19.92 7.48
N TRP A 173 -5.52 21.09 6.88
CA TRP A 173 -5.31 22.40 7.53
C TRP A 173 -6.30 22.62 8.67
N GLU A 174 -7.57 22.21 8.51
CA GLU A 174 -8.63 22.55 9.47
C GLU A 174 -8.54 21.77 10.78
N TYR A 175 -8.40 20.45 10.70
CA TYR A 175 -8.35 19.59 11.87
C TYR A 175 -7.64 18.28 11.56
N ARG A 176 -6.77 17.84 12.48
CA ARG A 176 -6.00 16.60 12.31
C ARG A 176 -6.91 15.39 12.40
N VAL A 177 -6.59 14.35 11.63
CA VAL A 177 -7.22 13.04 11.78
C VAL A 177 -7.05 12.56 13.22
N LYS A 178 -8.15 12.11 13.84
CA LYS A 178 -8.11 11.56 15.20
C LYS A 178 -7.20 10.34 15.21
N LYS A 179 -6.10 10.44 15.94
CA LYS A 179 -5.23 9.31 16.23
C LYS A 179 -5.99 8.29 17.08
N THR A 180 -5.87 7.02 16.71
CA THR A 180 -6.31 5.89 17.51
C THR A 180 -5.31 4.76 17.34
N ASP A 181 -5.17 3.98 18.40
CA ASP A 181 -4.21 2.88 18.54
C ASP A 181 -4.88 1.52 18.51
N LYS A 182 -6.16 1.46 18.14
CA LYS A 182 -6.99 0.25 18.21
C LYS A 182 -8.09 0.21 17.17
N ASN A 183 -8.57 -1.01 16.92
CA ASN A 183 -9.78 -1.32 16.15
C ASN A 183 -9.78 -0.76 14.72
N TYR A 184 -8.66 -0.83 14.01
CA TYR A 184 -8.62 -0.47 12.60
C TYR A 184 -9.49 -1.42 11.76
N THR A 185 -10.17 -0.90 10.73
CA THR A 185 -10.87 -1.73 9.73
C THR A 185 -10.41 -1.32 8.34
N TYR A 186 -9.80 -2.24 7.59
CA TYR A 186 -9.34 -2.01 6.23
C TYR A 186 -10.40 -2.48 5.23
N TYR A 187 -10.62 -1.70 4.19
CA TYR A 187 -11.63 -1.95 3.18
C TYR A 187 -11.00 -2.32 1.84
N PHE A 188 -11.41 -3.46 1.28
CA PHE A 188 -10.92 -3.97 0.00
C PHE A 188 -12.09 -4.12 -0.96
N PRO A 189 -12.25 -3.20 -1.93
CA PRO A 189 -13.25 -3.34 -2.98
C PRO A 189 -13.10 -4.67 -3.72
N LEU A 190 -14.23 -5.32 -4.00
CA LEU A 190 -14.27 -6.56 -4.76
C LEU A 190 -14.81 -6.30 -6.17
N ASP A 191 -14.34 -7.09 -7.14
CA ASP A 191 -14.88 -7.13 -8.49
C ASP A 191 -15.11 -8.58 -8.96
N ASP A 192 -15.80 -8.73 -10.09
CA ASP A 192 -16.17 -10.04 -10.64
C ASP A 192 -14.96 -10.91 -10.99
N ASN A 193 -13.78 -10.31 -11.26
CA ASN A 193 -12.57 -11.05 -11.56
C ASN A 193 -11.98 -11.72 -10.31
N MET A 194 -12.50 -11.43 -9.11
CA MET A 194 -12.10 -12.06 -7.85
C MET A 194 -12.98 -13.27 -7.48
N LEU A 195 -14.08 -13.50 -8.20
CA LEU A 195 -15.02 -14.59 -7.92
C LEU A 195 -14.33 -15.95 -8.05
N GLY A 196 -14.51 -16.83 -7.06
CA GLY A 196 -13.93 -18.17 -7.03
C GLY A 196 -12.39 -18.22 -6.87
N LYS A 197 -11.69 -17.07 -6.88
CA LYS A 197 -10.25 -17.03 -6.65
C LYS A 197 -9.93 -17.29 -5.18
N LYS A 198 -8.74 -17.85 -4.93
CA LYS A 198 -8.19 -17.99 -3.59
C LYS A 198 -7.85 -16.61 -3.03
N ILE A 199 -8.45 -16.26 -1.91
CA ILE A 199 -8.16 -15.04 -1.16
C ILE A 199 -7.44 -15.43 0.13
N GLU A 200 -6.24 -14.89 0.33
CA GLU A 200 -5.50 -14.98 1.58
C GLU A 200 -5.55 -13.60 2.26
N ALA A 201 -6.20 -13.50 3.41
CA ALA A 201 -6.23 -12.28 4.21
C ALA A 201 -5.12 -12.32 5.27
N PHE A 202 -4.32 -11.26 5.33
CA PHE A 202 -3.21 -11.11 6.27
C PHE A 202 -3.47 -9.92 7.17
N VAL A 203 -3.17 -10.08 8.45
CA VAL A 203 -2.97 -8.97 9.39
C VAL A 203 -1.56 -9.05 9.94
N LEU A 204 -0.84 -7.94 9.86
CA LEU A 204 0.52 -7.77 10.37
C LEU A 204 0.47 -6.81 11.55
N ALA A 205 1.13 -7.17 12.66
CA ALA A 205 1.34 -6.27 13.79
C ALA A 205 2.82 -5.94 13.94
N PHE A 206 3.09 -4.70 14.33
CA PHE A 206 4.44 -4.15 14.45
C PHE A 206 4.81 -3.80 15.90
N ASP A 207 3.83 -3.71 16.81
CA ASP A 207 4.05 -3.45 18.22
C ASP A 207 4.13 -4.76 19.01
N LYS A 208 5.32 -5.10 19.50
CA LYS A 208 5.60 -6.34 20.25
C LYS A 208 4.84 -6.46 21.56
N GLU A 209 4.38 -5.35 22.13
CA GLU A 209 3.69 -5.32 23.42
C GLU A 209 2.16 -5.43 23.25
N LYS A 210 1.66 -5.30 22.01
CA LYS A 210 0.23 -5.18 21.69
C LYS A 210 -0.21 -6.21 20.65
N LEU A 211 -0.12 -7.49 21.02
CA LEU A 211 -0.37 -8.63 20.14
C LEU A 211 -1.67 -9.40 20.43
N ASP A 212 -2.44 -9.01 21.45
CA ASP A 212 -3.77 -9.60 21.71
C ASP A 212 -4.82 -9.04 20.73
N LEU A 213 -4.60 -9.33 19.44
CA LEU A 213 -5.47 -8.93 18.36
C LEU A 213 -6.44 -10.05 18.01
N LYS A 214 -7.67 -9.67 17.65
CA LYS A 214 -8.74 -10.57 17.21
C LYS A 214 -9.22 -10.16 15.83
N PRO A 215 -8.43 -10.41 14.78
CA PRO A 215 -8.81 -9.99 13.44
C PRO A 215 -10.02 -10.76 12.94
N GLU A 216 -10.90 -10.07 12.23
CA GLU A 216 -12.10 -10.62 11.60
C GLU A 216 -12.18 -10.14 10.16
N VAL A 217 -12.73 -10.98 9.29
CA VAL A 217 -12.99 -10.64 7.89
C VAL A 217 -14.49 -10.73 7.65
N TRP A 218 -15.07 -9.61 7.21
CA TRP A 218 -16.48 -9.49 6.87
C TRP A 218 -16.62 -9.12 5.40
N ILE A 219 -17.73 -9.51 4.78
CA ILE A 219 -18.15 -9.00 3.46
C ILE A 219 -19.34 -8.06 3.67
N SER A 220 -19.29 -6.91 3.03
CA SER A 220 -20.36 -5.90 3.03
C SER A 220 -20.57 -5.41 1.60
N ALA A 221 -21.69 -4.74 1.33
CA ALA A 221 -21.97 -4.13 0.04
C ALA A 221 -22.62 -2.75 0.21
N TYR A 222 -22.07 -1.73 -0.46
CA TYR A 222 -22.59 -0.37 -0.45
C TYR A 222 -22.50 0.28 -1.84
N PRO A 223 -23.56 0.96 -2.32
CA PRO A 223 -24.91 0.99 -1.75
C PRO A 223 -25.52 -0.41 -1.71
N ILE A 224 -26.50 -0.64 -0.82
CA ILE A 224 -27.18 -1.94 -0.69
C ILE A 224 -27.65 -2.37 -2.10
N PRO A 225 -27.15 -3.49 -2.66
CA PRO A 225 -27.55 -3.91 -3.99
C PRO A 225 -29.00 -4.39 -3.92
N PHE A 226 -29.92 -3.65 -4.53
CA PHE A 226 -31.30 -4.08 -4.70
C PHE A 226 -31.38 -5.16 -5.80
N GLU A 227 -30.91 -6.37 -5.51
CA GLU A 227 -30.96 -7.50 -6.43
C GLU A 227 -32.06 -8.49 -6.03
N LYS A 228 -32.94 -8.83 -6.98
CA LYS A 228 -33.96 -9.86 -6.79
C LYS A 228 -33.34 -11.25 -7.02
N LYS A 229 -33.24 -12.06 -5.96
CA LYS A 229 -32.83 -13.46 -6.05
C LYS A 229 -34.04 -14.41 -5.92
N ARG A 230 -34.04 -15.52 -6.67
CA ARG A 230 -35.05 -16.58 -6.58
C ARG A 230 -34.46 -17.79 -5.84
N LEU A 231 -34.91 -18.02 -4.61
CA LEU A 231 -34.59 -19.24 -3.86
C LEU A 231 -35.35 -20.43 -4.45
N VAL A 232 -34.64 -21.46 -4.88
CA VAL A 232 -35.23 -22.72 -5.35
C VAL A 232 -34.85 -23.82 -4.37
N LEU A 233 -35.85 -24.39 -3.71
CA LEU A 233 -35.67 -25.48 -2.74
C LEU A 233 -36.01 -26.81 -3.42
N TYR A 234 -35.11 -27.78 -3.33
CA TYR A 234 -35.35 -29.14 -3.79
C TYR A 234 -35.58 -30.04 -2.58
N LYS A 235 -36.63 -30.88 -2.64
CA LYS A 235 -36.85 -31.92 -1.64
C LYS A 235 -35.71 -32.93 -1.75
N LYS A 236 -34.99 -33.18 -0.64
CA LYS A 236 -33.97 -34.23 -0.55
C LYS A 236 -34.66 -35.56 -0.90
N LYS A 237 -34.24 -36.22 -1.98
CA LYS A 237 -34.71 -37.58 -2.28
C LYS A 237 -34.09 -38.51 -1.24
N ASP A 238 -34.94 -39.25 -0.55
CA ASP A 238 -34.52 -40.34 0.33
C ASP A 238 -33.69 -41.32 -0.52
N LEU A 239 -32.46 -41.59 -0.06
CA LEU A 239 -31.55 -42.61 -0.62
C LEU A 239 -32.07 -44.01 -0.29
#